data_AF-A0A7D6Z6T2-F1
#
_entry.id   AF-A0A7D6Z6T2-F1
#
_cell.length_a   1.000
_cell.length_b   1.000
_cell.length_c   1.000
_cell.angle_alpha   90.00
_cell.angle_beta   90.00
_cell.angle_gamma   90.00
#
_symmetry.space_group_name_H-M   'P 1'
#
loop_
_entity.id
_entity.type
_entity.pdbx_description
1 polymer ?
#
loop_
_entity_poly.entity_id
_entity_poly.type
_entity_poly.pdbx_seq_one_letter_code
_entity_poly.pdbx_strand_id
1 'polypeptide(L)'
;MTIYPNIADTNCGFGGWVWAVQIAAIPGNSKNWTSGRWVALQVPGGQYIRIVANVNCAYWWNRKGGTYKVVQGSIASAKANTSYWF
;
A
#
# COMPACT_ATOMS: atom_id res chain seq x y z
N MET A 1 -6.90 15.03 3.88
CA MET A 1 -7.50 14.61 2.59
C MET A 1 -7.27 13.12 2.39
N THR A 2 -8.03 12.50 1.50
CA THR A 2 -7.92 11.06 1.22
C THR A 2 -7.03 10.81 0.00
N ILE A 3 -6.13 9.85 0.10
CA ILE A 3 -5.37 9.29 -1.03
C ILE A 3 -5.57 7.78 -1.09
N TYR A 4 -5.29 7.17 -2.24
CA TYR A 4 -5.45 5.74 -2.46
C TYR A 4 -4.13 5.09 -2.94
N PRO A 5 -3.20 4.77 -2.03
CA PRO A 5 -2.07 3.92 -2.37
C PRO A 5 -2.55 2.58 -2.92
N ASN A 6 -1.99 2.17 -4.03
CA ASN A 6 -2.28 0.93 -4.73
C ASN A 6 -0.98 0.17 -4.92
N ILE A 7 -0.84 -0.92 -4.17
CA ILE A 7 0.37 -1.75 -4.17
C ILE A 7 0.30 -2.73 -5.35
N ALA A 8 1.20 -2.63 -6.30
CA ALA A 8 1.23 -3.52 -7.44
C ALA A 8 1.57 -4.96 -7.03
N ASP A 9 0.94 -5.94 -7.69
CA ASP A 9 1.22 -7.37 -7.50
C ASP A 9 2.67 -7.74 -7.86
N THR A 10 3.31 -6.92 -8.70
CA THR A 10 4.73 -7.04 -9.02
C THR A 10 5.64 -6.94 -7.79
N ASN A 11 5.20 -6.28 -6.72
CA ASN A 11 5.90 -6.28 -5.44
C ASN A 11 6.00 -7.70 -4.84
N CYS A 12 5.02 -8.56 -5.12
CA CYS A 12 5.04 -9.96 -4.72
C CYS A 12 5.91 -10.84 -5.64
N GLY A 13 6.35 -10.36 -6.79
CA GLY A 13 7.18 -11.12 -7.73
C GLY A 13 6.37 -12.06 -8.63
N PHE A 14 7.06 -12.87 -9.43
CA PHE A 14 6.41 -13.69 -10.47
C PHE A 14 5.45 -14.72 -9.87
N GLY A 15 4.19 -14.69 -10.31
CA GLY A 15 3.13 -15.59 -9.83
C GLY A 15 2.60 -15.31 -8.43
N GLY A 16 2.98 -14.18 -7.83
CA GLY A 16 2.42 -13.69 -6.56
C GLY A 16 1.40 -12.58 -6.78
N TRP A 17 0.49 -12.43 -5.81
CA TRP A 17 -0.44 -11.29 -5.75
C TRP A 17 -0.54 -10.75 -4.32
N VAL A 18 -0.94 -9.50 -4.20
CA VAL A 18 -1.18 -8.85 -2.91
C VAL A 18 -2.47 -9.37 -2.30
N TRP A 19 -2.35 -9.98 -1.13
CA TRP A 19 -3.49 -10.49 -0.36
C TRP A 19 -3.98 -9.45 0.66
N ALA A 20 -3.05 -8.89 1.43
CA ALA A 20 -3.34 -7.90 2.46
C ALA A 20 -2.19 -6.89 2.54
N VAL A 21 -2.48 -5.69 3.04
CA VAL A 21 -1.52 -4.60 3.19
C VAL A 21 -1.71 -3.95 4.56
N GLN A 22 -0.63 -3.85 5.32
CA GLN A 22 -0.55 -2.95 6.48
C GLN A 22 0.20 -1.72 6.02
N ILE A 23 -0.42 -0.55 6.01
CA ILE A 23 0.16 0.65 5.41
C ILE A 23 0.14 1.83 6.37
N ALA A 24 1.10 2.72 6.23
CA ALA A 24 1.19 3.97 6.95
C ALA A 24 1.59 5.10 6.00
N ALA A 25 0.97 6.25 6.19
CA ALA A 25 1.40 7.52 5.61
C ALA A 25 2.02 8.41 6.70
N ILE A 26 3.15 9.02 6.40
CA ILE A 26 3.91 9.86 7.33
C ILE A 26 4.21 11.21 6.65
N PRO A 27 3.65 12.32 7.12
CA PRO A 27 2.58 12.42 8.13
C PRO A 27 1.24 11.87 7.61
N GLY A 28 0.39 11.39 8.52
CA GLY A 28 -0.90 10.82 8.16
C GLY A 28 -1.32 9.71 9.11
N ASN A 29 -2.24 8.86 8.64
CA ASN A 29 -2.70 7.69 9.38
C ASN A 29 -2.10 6.38 8.84
N SER A 30 -2.31 5.32 9.60
CA SER A 30 -2.03 3.94 9.20
C SER A 30 -3.31 3.13 9.11
N LYS A 31 -3.31 2.09 8.30
CA LYS A 31 -4.44 1.19 8.12
C LYS A 31 -3.98 -0.22 7.80
N ASN A 32 -4.62 -1.19 8.47
CA ASN A 32 -4.50 -2.61 8.14
C ASN A 32 -5.65 -2.98 7.21
N TRP A 33 -5.32 -3.40 6.00
CA TRP A 33 -6.26 -3.75 4.96
C TRP A 33 -6.08 -5.22 4.59
N THR A 34 -7.08 -6.04 4.87
CA THR A 34 -6.98 -7.50 4.78
C THR A 34 -7.58 -8.10 3.51
N SER A 35 -8.02 -7.26 2.57
CA SER A 35 -8.68 -7.69 1.34
C SER A 35 -8.25 -6.86 0.14
N GLY A 36 -7.06 -7.17 -0.38
CA GLY A 36 -6.54 -6.60 -1.62
C GLY A 36 -5.49 -5.53 -1.45
N ARG A 37 -5.26 -4.78 -2.54
CA ARG A 37 -4.05 -3.98 -2.76
C ARG A 37 -4.19 -2.46 -2.68
N TRP A 38 -5.44 -1.97 -2.67
CA TRP A 38 -5.71 -0.56 -2.45
C TRP A 38 -6.12 -0.31 -1.01
N VAL A 39 -5.84 0.88 -0.50
CA VAL A 39 -6.34 1.31 0.80
C VAL A 39 -6.54 2.82 0.82
N ALA A 40 -7.62 3.29 1.43
CA ALA A 40 -7.82 4.73 1.63
C ALA A 40 -7.01 5.19 2.85
N LEU A 41 -6.14 6.19 2.67
CA LEU A 41 -5.36 6.83 3.72
C LEU A 41 -5.70 8.31 3.85
N GLN A 42 -5.67 8.80 5.08
CA GLN A 42 -5.82 10.22 5.39
C GLN A 42 -4.45 10.85 5.59
N VAL A 43 -4.17 11.90 4.82
CA VAL A 43 -2.90 12.63 4.81
C VAL A 43 -3.15 14.14 4.82
N PRO A 44 -2.21 14.96 5.33
CA PRO A 44 -2.30 16.41 5.20
C PRO A 44 -2.14 16.86 3.74
N GLY A 45 -2.89 17.89 3.36
CA GLY A 45 -2.93 18.45 2.01
C GLY A 45 -1.64 19.13 1.59
N GLY A 46 -1.20 18.91 0.34
CA GLY A 46 -0.10 19.67 -0.26
C GLY A 46 1.29 19.44 0.36
N GLN A 47 1.43 18.43 1.22
CA GLN A 47 2.70 18.11 1.88
C GLN A 47 3.39 16.91 1.22
N TYR A 48 4.69 16.80 1.48
CA TYR A 48 5.46 15.59 1.22
C TYR A 48 5.01 14.47 2.17
N ILE A 49 4.65 13.33 1.61
CA ILE A 49 4.18 12.16 2.36
C ILE A 49 5.08 10.97 2.04
N ARG A 50 5.58 10.28 3.08
CA ARG A 50 6.20 8.96 2.94
C ARG A 50 5.14 7.88 3.16
N ILE A 51 5.10 6.91 2.26
CA ILE A 51 4.27 5.71 2.36
C ILE A 51 5.17 4.53 2.73
N VAL A 52 4.75 3.77 3.74
CA VAL A 52 5.38 2.51 4.13
C VAL A 52 4.30 1.46 4.21
N ALA A 53 4.46 0.38 3.46
CA ALA A 53 3.52 -0.73 3.41
C ALA A 53 4.24 -2.05 3.72
N ASN A 54 3.66 -2.85 4.59
CA ASN A 54 3.99 -4.25 4.78
C ASN A 54 2.94 -5.10 4.05
N VAL A 55 3.36 -5.73 2.98
CA VAL A 55 2.52 -6.37 1.97
C VAL A 55 2.55 -7.87 2.20
N ASN A 56 1.40 -8.45 2.53
CA ASN A 56 1.26 -9.89 2.61
C ASN A 56 1.00 -10.45 1.20
N CYS A 57 1.96 -11.20 0.68
CA CYS A 57 1.91 -11.81 -0.63
C CYS A 57 1.38 -13.23 -0.56
N ALA A 58 0.40 -13.52 -1.42
CA ALA A 58 -0.10 -14.85 -1.68
C ALA A 58 0.41 -15.37 -3.03
N TYR A 59 0.53 -16.68 -3.15
CA TYR A 59 0.96 -17.37 -4.35
C TYR A 59 0.02 -18.55 -4.63
N TRP A 60 0.08 -19.11 -5.83
CA TRP A 60 -0.80 -20.22 -6.22
C TRP A 60 -0.69 -21.43 -5.26
N TRP A 61 0.51 -21.68 -4.73
CA TRP A 61 0.83 -22.72 -3.75
C TRP A 61 0.60 -22.30 -2.29
N ASN A 62 0.42 -21.00 -2.02
CA ASN A 62 0.08 -20.47 -0.69
C ASN A 62 -0.91 -19.31 -0.81
N ARG A 63 -2.19 -19.66 -0.96
CA ARG A 63 -3.27 -18.71 -1.31
C ARG A 63 -3.69 -17.78 -0.17
N LYS A 64 -3.34 -18.09 1.08
CA LYS A 64 -3.71 -17.29 2.27
C LYS A 64 -2.69 -16.20 2.61
N GLY A 65 -1.63 -16.08 1.80
CA GLY A 65 -0.49 -15.24 2.12
C GLY A 65 0.34 -15.81 3.27
N GLY A 66 1.51 -15.23 3.48
CA GLY A 66 2.43 -15.64 4.54
C GLY A 66 3.82 -15.04 4.38
N THR A 67 4.16 -14.58 3.17
CA THR A 67 5.38 -13.83 2.93
C THR A 67 5.08 -12.35 2.98
N TYR A 68 5.70 -11.66 3.93
CA TYR A 68 5.61 -10.21 4.06
C TYR A 68 6.75 -9.54 3.29
N LYS A 69 6.41 -8.51 2.50
CA LYS A 69 7.38 -7.66 1.80
C LYS A 69 7.14 -6.21 2.14
N VAL A 70 8.22 -5.48 2.37
CA VAL A 70 8.15 -4.05 2.67
C VAL A 70 8.23 -3.27 1.37
N VAL A 71 7.24 -2.42 1.13
CA VAL A 71 7.18 -1.46 0.03
C VAL A 71 7.22 -0.06 0.62
N GLN A 72 8.08 0.79 0.08
CA GLN A 72 8.21 2.18 0.53
C GLN A 72 8.25 3.10 -0.67
N GLY A 73 7.62 4.27 -0.52
CA GLY A 73 7.64 5.29 -1.54
C GLY A 73 7.30 6.65 -0.96
N SER A 74 7.37 7.66 -1.81
CA SER A 74 7.15 9.04 -1.39
C SER A 74 6.27 9.76 -2.41
N ILE A 75 5.43 10.65 -1.92
CA ILE A 75 4.57 11.52 -2.72
C ILE A 75 4.98 12.95 -2.39
N ALA A 76 5.55 13.66 -3.38
CA ALA A 76 6.02 15.03 -3.17
C ALA A 76 4.89 16.04 -2.95
N SER A 77 3.77 15.87 -3.65
CA SER A 77 2.59 16.71 -3.52
C SER A 77 1.35 15.81 -3.58
N ALA A 78 0.84 15.46 -2.41
CA ALA A 78 -0.34 14.63 -2.33
C ALA A 78 -1.59 15.43 -2.77
N LYS A 79 -2.45 14.79 -3.57
CA LYS A 79 -3.69 15.36 -4.09
C LYS A 79 -4.88 14.57 -3.56
N ALA A 80 -5.95 15.27 -3.23
CA ALA A 80 -7.17 14.63 -2.75
C ALA A 80 -7.75 13.68 -3.80
N ASN A 81 -8.30 12.56 -3.33
CA ASN A 81 -8.97 11.54 -4.12
C ASN A 81 -8.11 10.96 -5.26
N THR A 82 -6.79 10.95 -5.09
CA THR A 82 -5.84 10.48 -6.11
C THR A 82 -5.28 9.13 -5.72
N SER A 83 -5.18 8.24 -6.72
CA SER A 83 -4.52 6.95 -6.58
C SER A 83 -3.03 7.07 -6.87
N TYR A 84 -2.20 6.49 -6.01
CA TYR A 84 -0.75 6.45 -6.16
C TYR A 84 -0.29 5.01 -6.23
N TRP A 85 0.49 4.68 -7.26
CA TRP A 85 0.95 3.31 -7.49
C TRP A 85 2.33 3.12 -6.87
N PHE A 86 2.48 2.01 -6.15
CA PHE A 86 3.71 1.59 -5.47
C PHE A 86 4.00 0.13 -5.78
#